data_AF-A0ABD1LWY6-F1
#
_entry.id   AF-A0ABD1LWY6-F1
#
_cell.length_a   1.000
_cell.length_b   1.000
_cell.length_c   1.000
_cell.angle_alpha   90.00
_cell.angle_beta   90.00
_cell.angle_gamma   90.00
#
_symmetry.space_group_name_H-M   'P 1'
#
loop_
_entity.id
_entity.type
_entity.pdbx_description
1 polymer ?
#
loop_
_entity_poly.entity_id
_entity_poly.type
_entity_poly.pdbx_seq_one_letter_code
_entity_poly.pdbx_strand_id
1 'polypeptide(L)'
;MAALKLFLSQASRHSLPKRASQLYSLRSLSSESNSNPPRRPSEPIPIQPVAYPVKPKPSPPQPQSSPSQPQSLRPSPPSADSQPSLTREDIRYVKDAPSIAPVAYSSRVAPLPDDRASAAVDEEAESERRKIEAENELRMRLAKAAEEERMKVPFPLLIKPKKNEKPSPLDLAEAIRQVKANAKAKFDETVEAHVRLGVDSKRTEMAVRGTVILPHGAPKAVSVAVFAEGAEAEEAKAAGADIVGGKELIEEIASGKNKLKVDKCFATPGMAPHLGKIAQYLRKRRLMPDKKLGTLTSDIAGQLKELRQGRVEFKMESKSILHVGLGKVSYKEEALRENISALMNAVLLAKPTGLKKTSKYAGYVLSVHLSSTMGPGLPVSIQSISKAADNYKKMHVV
;
A
#
# COMPACT_ATOMS: atom_id res chain seq x y z
N MET A 1 30.56 42.64 -28.42
CA MET A 1 29.14 42.42 -28.72
C MET A 1 28.74 41.06 -28.15
N ALA A 2 28.83 40.84 -26.84
CA ALA A 2 27.95 41.32 -25.78
C ALA A 2 26.53 40.71 -25.86
N ALA A 3 26.34 39.60 -25.12
CA ALA A 3 25.11 39.08 -24.48
C ALA A 3 25.22 37.54 -24.38
N LEU A 4 26.14 37.02 -23.54
CA LEU A 4 25.86 36.60 -22.14
C LEU A 4 24.88 35.42 -22.06
N LYS A 5 25.34 34.16 -22.05
CA LYS A 5 26.00 33.47 -20.91
C LYS A 5 25.30 33.77 -19.59
N LEU A 6 24.26 33.02 -19.28
CA LEU A 6 23.72 32.89 -17.93
C LEU A 6 22.93 31.59 -17.82
N PHE A 7 23.01 30.95 -16.67
CA PHE A 7 22.53 29.60 -16.34
C PHE A 7 23.44 28.45 -16.77
N LEU A 8 24.69 28.49 -16.31
CA LEU A 8 25.27 27.36 -15.56
C LEU A 8 26.53 27.85 -14.83
N SER A 9 26.70 27.39 -13.60
CA SER A 9 27.83 27.64 -12.67
C SER A 9 27.78 28.94 -11.86
N GLN A 10 27.64 28.80 -10.53
CA GLN A 10 28.67 29.07 -9.51
C GLN A 10 28.02 28.77 -8.12
N ALA A 11 28.47 27.72 -7.42
CA ALA A 11 29.49 27.80 -6.37
C ALA A 11 29.08 28.75 -5.23
N SER A 12 28.68 28.23 -4.06
CA SER A 12 29.57 28.02 -2.91
C SER A 12 30.38 29.27 -2.55
N ARG A 13 29.95 29.97 -1.48
CA ARG A 13 30.81 30.40 -0.36
C ARG A 13 29.99 31.11 0.73
N HIS A 14 30.37 30.74 1.95
CA HIS A 14 30.30 31.40 3.25
C HIS A 14 29.70 32.82 3.37
N SER A 15 28.88 33.02 4.40
CA SER A 15 29.15 34.05 5.43
C SER A 15 28.26 33.87 6.68
N LEU A 16 28.91 33.87 7.83
CA LEU A 16 28.36 34.04 9.19
C LEU A 16 27.61 35.39 9.31
N PRO A 17 26.85 35.58 10.41
CA PRO A 17 27.27 36.64 11.32
C PRO A 17 27.35 36.25 12.81
N LYS A 18 28.23 36.99 13.49
CA LYS A 18 28.59 36.95 14.91
C LYS A 18 27.63 37.80 15.78
N ARG A 19 27.44 37.31 17.02
CA ARG A 19 27.39 37.99 18.35
C ARG A 19 26.55 39.26 18.59
N ALA A 20 25.77 39.20 19.68
CA ALA A 20 25.81 40.10 20.85
C ALA A 20 25.06 39.39 22.02
N SER A 21 25.73 38.83 23.04
CA SER A 21 26.12 39.44 24.33
C SER A 21 24.96 39.97 25.20
N GLN A 22 24.62 39.24 26.28
CA GLN A 22 24.37 39.84 27.60
C GLN A 22 24.91 38.93 28.71
N LEU A 23 25.62 39.57 29.64
CA LEU A 23 26.32 39.05 30.82
C LEU A 23 25.43 39.22 32.07
N TYR A 24 26.00 38.78 33.21
CA TYR A 24 25.57 38.92 34.62
C TYR A 24 24.74 37.72 35.15
N SER A 25 25.02 37.13 36.31
CA SER A 25 25.89 37.49 37.44
C SER A 25 26.30 36.24 38.22
N LEU A 26 27.51 36.27 38.78
CA LEU A 26 28.06 35.38 39.80
C LEU A 26 27.24 35.44 41.11
N ARG A 27 27.17 34.32 41.84
CA ARG A 27 27.26 34.35 43.31
C ARG A 27 27.84 33.05 43.86
N SER A 28 28.68 33.25 44.87
CA SER A 28 29.73 32.40 45.40
C SER A 28 29.28 31.34 46.42
N LEU A 29 30.11 30.30 46.50
CA LEU A 29 30.49 29.49 47.67
C LEU A 29 30.05 30.01 49.05
N SER A 30 29.57 29.11 49.92
CA SER A 30 30.21 28.81 51.21
C SER A 30 29.66 27.53 51.84
N SER A 31 30.59 26.82 52.45
CA SER A 31 30.54 25.62 53.27
C SER A 31 29.77 25.79 54.57
N GLU A 32 29.12 24.71 55.06
CA GLU A 32 29.17 24.37 56.48
C GLU A 32 28.82 22.90 56.73
N SER A 33 29.66 22.29 57.57
CA SER A 33 29.61 20.93 58.11
C SER A 33 28.53 20.77 59.17
N ASN A 34 27.80 19.65 59.17
CA ASN A 34 27.45 19.02 60.44
C ASN A 34 27.20 17.52 60.32
N SER A 35 27.93 16.78 61.16
CA SER A 35 27.91 15.35 61.40
C SER A 35 26.73 14.94 62.29
N ASN A 36 26.04 13.83 61.98
CA ASN A 36 25.49 12.93 63.01
C ASN A 36 25.11 11.53 62.45
N PRO A 37 25.12 10.47 63.29
CA PRO A 37 25.49 9.08 62.95
C PRO A 37 24.31 8.17 62.54
N PRO A 38 24.55 6.89 62.12
CA PRO A 38 23.52 6.04 61.55
C PRO A 38 22.61 5.43 62.62
N ARG A 39 21.28 5.51 62.42
CA ARG A 39 20.28 4.85 63.28
C ARG A 39 20.19 3.35 62.94
N ARG A 40 20.28 2.52 63.98
CA ARG A 40 19.96 1.08 63.97
C ARG A 40 18.49 0.82 63.62
N PRO A 41 18.16 -0.40 63.12
CA PRO A 41 16.80 -0.77 62.72
C PRO A 41 15.87 -0.88 63.93
N SER A 42 14.76 -0.15 63.91
CA SER A 42 13.66 -0.28 64.87
C SER A 42 12.71 -1.39 64.42
N GLU A 43 12.23 -2.14 65.41
CA GLU A 43 11.26 -3.24 65.39
C GLU A 43 10.00 -2.98 64.52
N PRO A 44 9.34 -4.04 64.03
CA PRO A 44 8.15 -3.91 63.19
C PRO A 44 6.95 -3.35 63.96
N ILE A 45 6.35 -2.28 63.43
CA ILE A 45 5.11 -1.68 63.91
C ILE A 45 3.95 -2.69 63.68
N PRO A 46 3.05 -2.92 64.66
CA PRO A 46 1.90 -3.80 64.47
C PRO A 46 0.90 -3.18 63.47
N ILE A 47 0.64 -3.89 62.37
CA ILE A 47 -0.34 -3.51 61.35
C ILE A 47 -1.75 -3.71 61.95
N GLN A 48 -2.45 -2.62 62.28
CA GLN A 48 -3.89 -2.68 62.48
C GLN A 48 -4.59 -2.63 61.12
N PRO A 49 -5.54 -3.54 60.83
CA PRO A 49 -6.28 -3.51 59.57
C PRO A 49 -7.23 -2.31 59.55
N VAL A 50 -6.87 -1.29 58.78
CA VAL A 50 -7.79 -0.19 58.45
C VAL A 50 -8.77 -0.71 57.42
N ALA A 51 -10.02 -0.94 57.85
CA ALA A 51 -11.11 -1.28 56.95
C ALA A 51 -11.47 -0.04 56.11
N TYR A 52 -11.18 -0.08 54.81
CA TYR A 52 -11.64 0.94 53.88
C TYR A 52 -13.12 0.69 53.54
N PRO A 53 -13.99 1.72 53.52
CA PRO A 53 -15.34 1.56 53.01
C PRO A 53 -15.29 1.19 51.52
N VAL A 54 -15.95 0.09 51.17
CA VAL A 54 -16.07 -0.43 49.80
C VAL A 54 -16.73 0.65 48.94
N LYS A 55 -16.03 1.13 47.90
CA LYS A 55 -16.61 2.00 46.88
C LYS A 55 -17.84 1.29 46.28
N PRO A 56 -19.04 1.91 46.27
CA PRO A 56 -20.21 1.30 45.67
C PRO A 56 -20.00 1.11 44.17
N LYS A 57 -20.34 -0.10 43.69
CA LYS A 57 -20.35 -0.48 42.27
C LYS A 57 -21.25 0.51 41.49
N PRO A 58 -20.82 1.04 40.33
CA PRO A 58 -21.69 1.86 39.51
C PRO A 58 -22.83 1.02 38.93
N SER A 59 -24.06 1.45 39.19
CA SER A 59 -25.30 0.92 38.62
C SER A 59 -25.33 1.11 37.09
N PRO A 60 -25.91 0.18 36.32
CA PRO A 60 -26.11 0.38 34.89
C PRO A 60 -27.08 1.55 34.63
N PRO A 61 -26.85 2.38 33.60
CA PRO A 61 -27.69 3.54 33.36
C PRO A 61 -29.07 3.11 32.81
N GLN A 62 -30.14 3.47 33.54
CA GLN A 62 -31.50 3.50 33.00
C GLN A 62 -31.74 4.83 32.26
N PRO A 63 -32.59 4.84 31.22
CA PRO A 63 -32.78 6.00 30.36
C PRO A 63 -33.68 7.04 31.03
N GLN A 64 -33.16 8.24 31.28
CA GLN A 64 -33.96 9.40 31.65
C GLN A 64 -34.07 10.35 30.45
N SER A 65 -35.31 10.51 30.00
CA SER A 65 -35.79 11.59 29.14
C SER A 65 -35.68 12.94 29.85
N SER A 66 -35.15 13.95 29.16
CA SER A 66 -35.14 15.35 29.58
C SER A 66 -34.99 16.26 28.35
N PRO A 67 -35.45 17.52 28.41
CA PRO A 67 -36.29 18.12 27.38
C PRO A 67 -35.57 18.96 26.33
N SER A 68 -36.31 19.16 25.24
CA SER A 68 -36.00 19.85 24.00
C SER A 68 -35.45 21.27 24.17
N GLN A 69 -34.27 21.54 23.58
CA GLN A 69 -33.89 22.87 23.08
C GLN A 69 -33.59 22.75 21.58
N PRO A 70 -34.12 23.66 20.73
CA PRO A 70 -33.96 23.57 19.29
C PRO A 70 -32.58 24.07 18.87
N GLN A 71 -31.68 23.13 18.54
CA GLN A 71 -30.43 23.47 17.85
C GLN A 71 -30.65 23.45 16.34
N SER A 72 -30.28 24.57 15.73
CA SER A 72 -30.32 24.87 14.31
C SER A 72 -29.56 23.81 13.50
N LEU A 73 -30.30 23.08 12.65
CA LEU A 73 -29.73 22.18 11.65
C LEU A 73 -29.05 23.02 10.57
N ARG A 74 -27.71 23.07 10.57
CA ARG A 74 -26.96 23.29 9.34
C ARG A 74 -26.90 21.97 8.59
N PRO A 75 -27.36 21.89 7.33
CA PRO A 75 -27.25 20.66 6.56
C PRO A 75 -25.79 20.41 6.16
N SER A 76 -25.34 19.17 6.34
CA SER A 76 -24.08 18.62 5.82
C SER A 76 -24.10 18.63 4.29
N PRO A 77 -22.94 18.81 3.62
CA PRO A 77 -22.89 18.74 2.16
C PRO A 77 -23.21 17.31 1.68
N PRO A 78 -23.94 17.14 0.55
CA PRO A 78 -24.39 15.83 0.10
C PRO A 78 -23.25 15.00 -0.51
N SER A 79 -23.30 13.70 -0.24
CA SER A 79 -22.44 12.67 -0.84
C SER A 79 -22.68 12.54 -2.35
N ALA A 80 -21.63 12.30 -3.12
CA ALA A 80 -21.57 12.41 -4.58
C ALA A 80 -22.36 11.38 -5.43
N ASP A 81 -23.32 10.64 -4.86
CA ASP A 81 -24.03 9.54 -5.56
C ASP A 81 -25.56 9.68 -5.63
N SER A 82 -26.12 10.88 -5.46
CA SER A 82 -27.54 11.13 -5.73
C SER A 82 -27.73 12.20 -6.81
N GLN A 83 -27.96 11.78 -8.05
CA GLN A 83 -28.57 12.65 -9.05
C GLN A 83 -29.99 12.99 -8.57
N PRO A 84 -30.38 14.27 -8.46
CA PRO A 84 -31.73 14.62 -8.02
C PRO A 84 -32.70 14.21 -9.12
N SER A 85 -33.50 13.18 -8.88
CA SER A 85 -34.65 12.89 -9.72
C SER A 85 -35.65 14.02 -9.55
N LEU A 86 -35.85 14.82 -10.60
CA LEU A 86 -36.88 15.86 -10.63
C LEU A 86 -38.20 15.25 -10.15
N THR A 87 -38.75 15.81 -9.09
CA THR A 87 -40.02 15.30 -8.54
C THR A 87 -41.14 15.60 -9.53
N ARG A 88 -42.25 14.87 -9.43
CA ARG A 88 -43.42 15.06 -10.29
C ARG A 88 -43.99 16.48 -10.21
N GLU A 89 -43.71 17.18 -9.12
CA GLU A 89 -44.10 18.57 -8.88
C GLU A 89 -43.15 19.53 -9.61
N ASP A 90 -41.84 19.27 -9.60
CA ASP A 90 -40.85 20.04 -10.37
C ASP A 90 -41.12 19.96 -11.88
N ILE A 91 -41.51 18.79 -12.38
CA ILE A 91 -41.84 18.58 -13.80
C ILE A 91 -43.12 19.35 -14.18
N ARG A 92 -44.10 19.50 -13.28
CA ARG A 92 -45.27 20.34 -13.55
C ARG A 92 -44.88 21.81 -13.59
N TYR A 93 -44.04 22.26 -12.67
CA TYR A 93 -43.64 23.66 -12.59
C TYR A 93 -42.90 24.15 -13.84
N VAL A 94 -42.05 23.32 -14.44
CA VAL A 94 -41.37 23.62 -15.72
C VAL A 94 -42.34 23.63 -16.90
N LYS A 95 -43.40 22.82 -16.84
CA LYS A 95 -44.37 22.65 -17.92
C LYS A 95 -45.47 23.72 -17.91
N ASP A 96 -45.78 24.24 -16.73
CA ASP A 96 -46.78 25.29 -16.51
C ASP A 96 -46.17 26.71 -16.52
N ALA A 97 -44.85 26.82 -16.71
CA ALA A 97 -44.20 28.12 -16.90
C ALA A 97 -44.72 28.76 -18.21
N PRO A 98 -45.31 29.96 -18.17
CA PRO A 98 -45.77 30.62 -19.39
C PRO A 98 -44.57 30.86 -20.30
N SER A 99 -44.60 30.27 -21.50
CA SER A 99 -43.61 30.56 -22.54
C SER A 99 -43.72 32.05 -22.87
N ILE A 100 -42.77 32.85 -22.38
CA ILE A 100 -42.69 34.28 -22.70
C ILE A 100 -42.33 34.35 -24.18
N ALA A 101 -43.36 34.52 -25.02
CA ALA A 101 -43.14 34.86 -26.42
C ALA A 101 -42.35 36.18 -26.44
N PRO A 102 -41.23 36.27 -27.18
CA PRO A 102 -40.49 37.51 -27.27
C PRO A 102 -41.43 38.58 -27.83
N VAL A 103 -41.67 39.63 -27.05
CA VAL A 103 -42.45 40.79 -27.49
C VAL A 103 -41.63 41.47 -28.58
N ALA A 104 -41.98 41.22 -29.83
CA ALA A 104 -41.43 41.95 -30.95
C ALA A 104 -41.97 43.38 -30.88
N TYR A 105 -41.17 44.32 -30.41
CA TYR A 105 -41.46 45.73 -30.59
C TYR A 105 -41.56 45.99 -32.10
N SER A 106 -42.74 46.35 -32.60
CA SER A 106 -42.84 46.86 -33.97
C SER A 106 -41.99 48.12 -34.04
N SER A 107 -40.95 48.12 -34.87
CA SER A 107 -40.09 49.28 -35.14
C SER A 107 -40.83 50.37 -35.94
N ARG A 108 -42.09 50.67 -35.58
CA ARG A 108 -42.81 51.85 -36.05
C ARG A 108 -42.66 52.95 -35.01
N VAL A 109 -41.43 53.40 -34.82
CA VAL A 109 -41.22 54.78 -34.41
C VAL A 109 -41.52 55.58 -35.67
N ALA A 110 -42.64 56.30 -35.67
CA ALA A 110 -42.91 57.25 -36.74
C ALA A 110 -41.72 58.22 -36.81
N PRO A 111 -41.08 58.42 -37.97
CA PRO A 111 -40.03 59.42 -38.09
C PRO A 111 -40.62 60.78 -37.72
N LEU A 112 -39.93 61.51 -36.84
CA LEU A 112 -40.31 62.85 -36.45
C LEU A 112 -40.38 63.74 -37.72
N PRO A 113 -41.32 64.68 -37.83
CA PRO A 113 -41.66 65.34 -39.10
C PRO A 113 -40.63 66.34 -39.64
N ASP A 114 -39.37 66.30 -39.22
CA ASP A 114 -38.41 67.38 -39.54
C ASP A 114 -37.15 66.96 -40.31
N ASP A 115 -36.91 65.68 -40.60
CA ASP A 115 -35.74 65.28 -41.43
C ASP A 115 -36.17 64.84 -42.83
N ARG A 116 -36.62 65.83 -43.60
CA ARG A 116 -36.79 65.72 -45.05
C ARG A 116 -35.48 66.14 -45.73
N ALA A 117 -34.54 65.22 -45.95
CA ALA A 117 -33.35 65.50 -46.75
C ALA A 117 -32.78 64.28 -47.52
N SER A 118 -32.86 64.39 -48.85
CA SER A 118 -32.06 63.72 -49.91
C SER A 118 -32.16 62.21 -50.15
N ALA A 119 -32.83 61.85 -51.25
CA ALA A 119 -32.88 60.53 -51.88
C ALA A 119 -31.55 60.01 -52.47
N ALA A 120 -30.41 60.60 -52.09
CA ALA A 120 -29.07 60.18 -52.53
C ALA A 120 -28.36 59.28 -51.51
N VAL A 121 -28.83 59.24 -50.26
CA VAL A 121 -28.24 58.43 -49.17
C VAL A 121 -28.77 56.99 -49.17
N ASP A 122 -29.89 56.74 -49.86
CA ASP A 122 -30.53 55.43 -49.91
C ASP A 122 -29.80 54.44 -50.84
N GLU A 123 -29.22 54.89 -51.95
CA GLU A 123 -28.49 54.00 -52.88
C GLU A 123 -27.15 53.51 -52.28
N GLU A 124 -26.41 54.36 -51.57
CA GLU A 124 -25.18 53.95 -50.89
C GLU A 124 -25.48 52.95 -49.77
N ALA A 125 -26.51 53.22 -48.95
CA ALA A 125 -26.95 52.33 -47.88
C ALA A 125 -27.47 50.97 -48.41
N GLU A 126 -28.17 50.96 -49.55
CA GLU A 126 -28.57 49.72 -50.23
C GLU A 126 -27.36 48.95 -50.79
N SER A 127 -26.36 49.66 -51.34
CA SER A 127 -25.13 49.04 -51.83
C SER A 127 -24.32 48.39 -50.71
N GLU A 128 -24.27 49.01 -49.53
CA GLU A 128 -23.60 48.46 -48.34
C GLU A 128 -24.35 47.24 -47.80
N ARG A 129 -25.69 47.29 -47.75
CA ARG A 129 -26.51 46.13 -47.37
C ARG A 129 -26.29 44.93 -48.28
N ARG A 130 -26.22 45.15 -49.61
CA ARG A 130 -25.91 44.09 -50.58
C ARG A 130 -24.51 43.53 -50.41
N LYS A 131 -23.52 44.36 -50.06
CA LYS A 131 -22.15 43.89 -49.74
C LYS A 131 -22.13 43.05 -48.47
N ILE A 132 -22.81 43.48 -47.41
CA ILE A 132 -22.91 42.75 -46.14
C ILE A 132 -23.64 41.42 -46.31
N GLU A 133 -24.72 41.40 -47.10
CA GLU A 133 -25.47 40.18 -47.41
C GLU A 133 -24.63 39.19 -48.22
N ALA A 134 -23.91 39.67 -49.24
CA ALA A 134 -22.99 38.87 -50.03
C ALA A 134 -21.82 38.31 -49.18
N GLU A 135 -21.26 39.12 -48.27
CA GLU A 135 -20.19 38.69 -47.36
C GLU A 135 -20.67 37.61 -46.38
N ASN A 136 -21.88 37.80 -45.80
CA ASN A 136 -22.51 36.82 -44.94
C ASN A 136 -22.83 35.52 -45.67
N GLU A 137 -23.30 35.58 -46.92
CA GLU A 137 -23.57 34.40 -47.73
C GLU A 137 -22.28 33.62 -48.03
N LEU A 138 -21.19 34.32 -48.34
CA LEU A 138 -19.87 33.74 -48.57
C LEU A 138 -19.32 33.07 -47.31
N ARG A 139 -19.49 33.72 -46.14
CA ARG A 139 -19.12 33.17 -44.84
C ARG A 139 -19.91 31.89 -44.50
N MET A 140 -21.20 31.86 -44.80
CA MET A 140 -22.04 30.68 -44.58
C MET A 140 -21.66 29.53 -45.52
N ARG A 141 -21.28 29.82 -46.77
CA ARG A 141 -20.77 28.81 -47.71
C ARG A 141 -19.43 28.24 -47.24
N LEU A 142 -18.51 29.08 -46.78
CA LEU A 142 -17.24 28.63 -46.22
C LEU A 142 -17.43 27.81 -44.94
N ALA A 143 -18.38 28.18 -44.09
CA ALA A 143 -18.72 27.41 -42.89
C ALA A 143 -19.28 26.02 -43.24
N LYS A 144 -20.20 25.93 -44.22
CA LYS A 144 -20.70 24.64 -44.74
C LYS A 144 -19.61 23.79 -45.37
N ALA A 145 -18.72 24.39 -46.16
CA ALA A 145 -17.59 23.67 -46.76
C ALA A 145 -16.63 23.12 -45.69
N ALA A 146 -16.34 23.91 -44.66
CA ALA A 146 -15.52 23.48 -43.52
C ALA A 146 -16.20 22.38 -42.68
N GLU A 147 -17.53 22.40 -42.58
CA GLU A 147 -18.31 21.35 -41.91
C GLU A 147 -18.31 20.04 -42.71
N GLU A 148 -18.46 20.11 -44.03
CA GLU A 148 -18.31 18.95 -44.93
C GLU A 148 -16.89 18.37 -44.87
N GLU A 149 -15.86 19.20 -44.86
CA GLU A 149 -14.48 18.73 -44.69
C GLU A 149 -14.27 18.06 -43.33
N ARG A 150 -14.82 18.62 -42.24
CA ARG A 150 -14.78 18.02 -40.90
C ARG A 150 -15.49 16.67 -40.81
N MET A 151 -16.56 16.47 -41.58
CA MET A 151 -17.22 15.15 -41.66
C MET A 151 -16.42 14.15 -42.48
N LYS A 152 -15.64 14.63 -43.46
CA LYS A 152 -14.88 13.79 -44.40
C LYS A 152 -13.51 13.37 -43.88
N VAL A 153 -12.86 14.18 -43.04
CA VAL A 153 -11.72 13.69 -42.26
C VAL A 153 -12.23 12.84 -41.11
N PRO A 154 -11.98 11.52 -41.11
CA PRO A 154 -12.31 10.72 -39.95
C PRO A 154 -11.43 11.25 -38.81
N PHE A 155 -12.03 11.86 -37.80
CA PHE A 155 -11.38 11.97 -36.50
C PHE A 155 -10.75 10.60 -36.20
N PRO A 156 -9.52 10.52 -35.67
CA PRO A 156 -9.00 9.24 -35.21
C PRO A 156 -9.96 8.74 -34.14
N LEU A 157 -10.87 7.85 -34.55
CA LEU A 157 -11.79 7.17 -33.66
C LEU A 157 -10.87 6.50 -32.63
N LEU A 158 -10.98 6.93 -31.37
CA LEU A 158 -10.45 6.21 -30.23
C LEU A 158 -10.73 4.73 -30.52
N ILE A 159 -9.67 3.97 -30.78
CA ILE A 159 -9.76 2.52 -30.96
C ILE A 159 -10.53 2.05 -29.75
N LYS A 160 -11.79 1.64 -29.94
CA LYS A 160 -12.62 1.14 -28.84
C LYS A 160 -11.76 0.06 -28.18
N PRO A 161 -11.33 0.22 -26.91
CA PRO A 161 -10.43 -0.75 -26.31
C PRO A 161 -11.14 -2.09 -26.45
N LYS A 162 -10.48 -3.05 -27.11
CA LYS A 162 -10.99 -4.42 -27.22
C LYS A 162 -11.45 -4.79 -25.82
N LYS A 163 -12.74 -5.13 -25.69
CA LYS A 163 -13.37 -5.50 -24.43
C LYS A 163 -12.41 -6.45 -23.72
N ASN A 164 -11.82 -6.02 -22.60
CA ASN A 164 -10.83 -6.82 -21.85
C ASN A 164 -11.52 -8.10 -21.38
N GLU A 165 -11.51 -9.13 -22.21
CA GLU A 165 -11.93 -10.46 -21.84
C GLU A 165 -10.98 -10.93 -20.74
N LYS A 166 -11.56 -11.31 -19.59
CA LYS A 166 -10.76 -11.85 -18.49
C LYS A 166 -10.06 -13.09 -19.04
N PRO A 167 -8.72 -13.20 -18.92
CA PRO A 167 -8.02 -14.36 -19.42
C PRO A 167 -8.61 -15.62 -18.78
N SER A 168 -8.95 -16.61 -19.61
CA SER A 168 -9.45 -17.89 -19.14
C SER A 168 -8.39 -18.56 -18.25
N PRO A 169 -8.78 -19.21 -17.13
CA PRO A 169 -7.82 -19.89 -16.28
C PRO A 169 -7.13 -21.02 -17.04
N LEU A 170 -5.81 -20.98 -17.10
CA LEU A 170 -4.97 -21.95 -17.81
C LEU A 170 -4.65 -23.17 -16.93
N ASP A 171 -4.23 -24.26 -17.56
CA ASP A 171 -3.63 -25.38 -16.84
C ASP A 171 -2.25 -24.98 -16.27
N LEU A 172 -1.82 -25.62 -15.18
CA LEU A 172 -0.55 -25.31 -14.52
C LEU A 172 0.64 -25.49 -15.47
N ALA A 173 0.67 -26.56 -16.27
CA ALA A 173 1.79 -26.82 -17.18
C ALA A 173 1.85 -25.78 -18.30
N GLU A 174 0.70 -25.44 -18.87
CA GLU A 174 0.58 -24.41 -19.92
C GLU A 174 0.94 -23.02 -19.38
N ALA A 175 0.51 -22.70 -18.16
CA ALA A 175 0.84 -21.44 -17.52
C ALA A 175 2.35 -21.29 -17.34
N ILE A 176 3.06 -22.32 -16.87
CA ILE A 176 4.52 -22.28 -16.72
C ILE A 176 5.20 -22.03 -18.08
N ARG A 177 4.77 -22.73 -19.13
CA ARG A 177 5.29 -22.53 -20.50
C ARG A 177 5.11 -21.10 -20.99
N GLN A 178 3.91 -20.55 -20.82
CA GLN A 178 3.61 -19.18 -21.22
C GLN A 178 4.37 -18.15 -20.38
N VAL A 179 4.53 -18.35 -19.06
CA VAL A 179 5.36 -17.47 -18.21
C VAL A 179 6.79 -17.43 -18.73
N LYS A 180 7.39 -18.60 -19.04
CA LYS A 180 8.75 -18.67 -19.59
C LYS A 180 8.85 -18.02 -20.97
N ALA A 181 7.87 -18.23 -21.85
CA ALA A 181 7.85 -17.60 -23.18
C ALA A 181 7.69 -16.08 -23.13
N ASN A 182 7.04 -15.55 -22.08
CA ASN A 182 6.82 -14.12 -21.89
C ASN A 182 7.96 -13.41 -21.18
N ALA A 183 8.92 -14.14 -20.60
CA ALA A 183 10.13 -13.58 -19.99
C ALA A 183 11.13 -13.17 -21.08
N LYS A 184 10.99 -11.93 -21.57
CA LYS A 184 11.80 -11.36 -22.65
C LYS A 184 12.91 -10.44 -22.16
N ALA A 185 13.06 -10.25 -20.84
CA ALA A 185 14.10 -9.38 -20.32
C ALA A 185 15.51 -9.96 -20.56
N LYS A 186 16.51 -9.08 -20.54
CA LYS A 186 17.93 -9.43 -20.76
C LYS A 186 18.55 -10.21 -19.60
N PHE A 187 17.93 -10.19 -18.43
CA PHE A 187 18.42 -10.87 -17.22
C PHE A 187 17.48 -12.03 -16.87
N ASP A 188 17.96 -12.97 -16.06
CA ASP A 188 17.16 -14.11 -15.61
C ASP A 188 16.09 -13.66 -14.60
N GLU A 189 14.88 -13.53 -15.11
CA GLU A 189 13.70 -13.10 -14.36
C GLU A 189 13.32 -14.13 -13.28
N THR A 190 12.70 -13.64 -12.21
CA THR A 190 12.18 -14.50 -11.14
C THR A 190 10.72 -14.83 -11.44
N VAL A 191 10.37 -16.11 -11.35
CA VAL A 191 8.98 -16.56 -11.44
C VAL A 191 8.34 -16.46 -10.06
N GLU A 192 7.21 -15.75 -9.99
CA GLU A 192 6.48 -15.47 -8.78
C GLU A 192 5.06 -16.05 -8.85
N ALA A 193 4.55 -16.48 -7.69
CA ALA A 193 3.16 -16.84 -7.48
C ALA A 193 2.46 -15.80 -6.61
N HIS A 194 1.29 -15.38 -7.09
CA HIS A 194 0.37 -14.52 -6.37
C HIS A 194 -0.90 -15.30 -6.05
N VAL A 195 -1.13 -15.55 -4.77
CA VAL A 195 -2.29 -16.31 -4.30
C VAL A 195 -3.22 -15.38 -3.55
N ARG A 196 -4.42 -15.18 -4.06
CA ARG A 196 -5.47 -14.44 -3.35
C ARG A 196 -6.19 -15.39 -2.42
N LEU A 197 -6.14 -15.09 -1.13
CA LEU A 197 -6.80 -15.86 -0.08
C LEU A 197 -8.17 -15.27 0.26
N GLY A 198 -9.13 -16.13 0.61
CA GLY A 198 -10.47 -15.78 1.09
C GLY A 198 -10.51 -15.54 2.61
N VAL A 199 -9.45 -14.95 3.14
CA VAL A 199 -9.22 -14.79 4.58
C VAL A 199 -9.31 -13.30 4.92
N ASP A 200 -9.97 -12.94 6.01
CA ASP A 200 -10.05 -11.53 6.44
C ASP A 200 -8.74 -11.07 7.09
N SER A 201 -7.99 -10.23 6.39
CA SER A 201 -6.71 -9.69 6.85
C SER A 201 -6.82 -8.76 8.08
N LYS A 202 -8.02 -8.21 8.34
CA LYS A 202 -8.29 -7.33 9.49
C LYS A 202 -8.22 -8.08 10.82
N ARG A 203 -8.47 -9.40 10.82
CA ARG A 203 -8.43 -10.23 12.02
C ARG A 203 -7.04 -10.86 12.16
N THR A 204 -6.30 -10.47 13.19
CA THR A 204 -4.93 -10.94 13.43
C THR A 204 -4.82 -12.46 13.60
N GLU A 205 -5.85 -13.09 14.16
CA GLU A 205 -5.94 -14.54 14.35
C GLU A 205 -6.04 -15.31 13.03
N MET A 206 -6.57 -14.66 11.99
CA MET A 206 -6.70 -15.23 10.65
C MET A 206 -5.47 -14.95 9.78
N ALA A 207 -4.42 -14.34 10.32
CA ALA A 207 -3.22 -14.03 9.54
C ALA A 207 -2.46 -15.30 9.12
N VAL A 208 -2.36 -15.55 7.81
CA VAL A 208 -1.57 -16.65 7.25
C VAL A 208 -0.10 -16.26 7.19
N ARG A 209 0.74 -17.03 7.87
CA ARG A 209 2.20 -16.92 7.84
C ARG A 209 2.80 -18.31 7.91
N GLY A 210 3.86 -18.54 7.16
CA GLY A 210 4.54 -19.83 7.17
C GLY A 210 5.85 -19.78 6.40
N THR A 211 6.52 -20.92 6.39
CA THR A 211 7.75 -21.12 5.65
C THR A 211 7.66 -22.42 4.86
N VAL A 212 8.30 -22.45 3.70
CA VAL A 212 8.36 -23.62 2.84
C VAL A 212 9.80 -23.83 2.38
N ILE A 213 10.25 -25.07 2.38
CA ILE A 213 11.50 -25.46 1.73
C ILE A 213 11.14 -25.82 0.30
N LEU A 214 11.71 -25.09 -0.67
CA LEU A 214 11.49 -25.40 -2.09
C LEU A 214 12.41 -26.57 -2.48
N PRO A 215 11.88 -27.67 -3.05
CA PRO A 215 12.69 -28.82 -3.48
C PRO A 215 13.80 -28.42 -4.46
N HIS A 216 13.50 -27.50 -5.38
CA HIS A 216 14.45 -26.94 -6.33
C HIS A 216 14.78 -25.49 -6.00
N GLY A 217 15.01 -25.19 -4.72
CA GLY A 217 15.43 -23.86 -4.27
C GLY A 217 16.85 -23.51 -4.70
N ALA A 218 17.09 -22.23 -5.03
CA ALA A 218 18.47 -21.76 -5.21
C ALA A 218 19.15 -21.68 -3.83
N PRO A 219 20.37 -22.24 -3.65
CA PRO A 219 21.16 -21.97 -2.47
C PRO A 219 21.53 -20.49 -2.48
N LYS A 220 20.84 -19.70 -1.65
CA LYS A 220 21.11 -18.28 -1.53
C LYS A 220 22.23 -18.10 -0.52
N ALA A 221 23.30 -17.40 -0.90
CA ALA A 221 24.26 -16.85 0.05
C ALA A 221 23.52 -15.77 0.86
N VAL A 222 23.06 -16.14 2.05
CA VAL A 222 22.34 -15.26 2.98
C VAL A 222 23.28 -15.00 4.14
N SER A 223 23.53 -13.72 4.45
CA SER A 223 24.31 -13.38 5.63
C SER A 223 23.45 -13.47 6.89
N VAL A 224 23.89 -14.25 7.87
CA VAL A 224 23.11 -14.61 9.07
C VAL A 224 23.80 -14.15 10.35
N ALA A 225 23.06 -13.42 11.17
CA ALA A 225 23.43 -13.16 12.57
C ALA A 225 22.67 -14.08 13.52
N VAL A 226 23.35 -14.61 14.53
CA VAL A 226 22.74 -15.42 15.59
C VAL A 226 22.99 -14.78 16.95
N PHE A 227 21.92 -14.57 17.70
CA PHE A 227 21.98 -14.11 19.08
C PHE A 227 21.78 -15.30 20.02
N ALA A 228 22.88 -15.78 20.59
CA ALA A 228 22.91 -16.95 21.47
C ALA A 228 24.05 -16.79 22.51
N GLU A 229 23.93 -17.49 23.63
CA GLU A 229 24.95 -17.55 24.69
C GLU A 229 25.33 -19.01 24.96
N GLY A 230 26.57 -19.24 25.42
CA GLY A 230 27.06 -20.57 25.80
C GLY A 230 27.13 -21.57 24.64
N ALA A 231 26.66 -22.80 24.87
CA ALA A 231 26.75 -23.91 23.93
C ALA A 231 26.01 -23.66 22.59
N GLU A 232 24.86 -22.99 22.63
CA GLU A 232 24.09 -22.64 21.43
C GLU A 232 24.87 -21.69 20.50
N ALA A 233 25.77 -20.86 21.06
CA ALA A 233 26.62 -19.97 20.27
C ALA A 233 27.75 -20.73 19.56
N GLU A 234 28.32 -21.75 20.19
CA GLU A 234 29.33 -22.60 19.56
C GLU A 234 28.73 -23.44 18.43
N GLU A 235 27.52 -23.98 18.65
CA GLU A 235 26.78 -24.70 17.62
C GLU A 235 26.45 -23.81 16.43
N ALA A 236 26.03 -22.55 16.68
CA ALA A 236 25.79 -21.58 15.62
C ALA A 236 27.03 -21.27 14.79
N LYS A 237 28.20 -21.14 15.43
CA LYS A 237 29.49 -20.95 14.73
C LYS A 237 29.86 -22.17 13.90
N ALA A 238 29.68 -23.38 14.44
CA ALA A 238 29.92 -24.62 13.72
C ALA A 238 28.98 -24.82 12.52
N ALA A 239 27.72 -24.38 12.63
CA ALA A 239 26.76 -24.36 11.53
C ALA A 239 27.08 -23.29 10.46
N GLY A 240 28.07 -22.43 10.72
CA GLY A 240 28.57 -21.41 9.80
C GLY A 240 27.80 -20.09 9.85
N ALA A 241 27.28 -19.67 11.00
CA ALA A 241 26.77 -18.31 11.17
C ALA A 241 27.89 -17.27 10.96
N ASP A 242 27.61 -16.19 10.23
CA ASP A 242 28.61 -15.15 9.94
C ASP A 242 28.94 -14.31 11.17
N ILE A 243 27.90 -14.00 11.97
CA ILE A 243 28.04 -13.21 13.19
C ILE A 243 27.31 -13.94 14.30
N VAL A 244 28.02 -14.21 15.40
CA VAL A 244 27.43 -14.80 16.61
C VAL A 244 27.76 -13.90 17.79
N GLY A 245 26.76 -13.52 18.59
CA GLY A 245 26.98 -12.67 19.75
C GLY A 245 25.90 -12.80 20.84
N GLY A 246 26.32 -12.61 22.09
CA GLY A 246 25.45 -12.57 23.26
C GLY A 246 25.04 -11.13 23.61
N LYS A 247 24.98 -10.82 24.92
CA LYS A 247 24.63 -9.48 25.43
C LYS A 247 25.55 -8.35 24.94
N GLU A 248 26.85 -8.59 24.81
CA GLU A 248 27.83 -7.57 24.39
C GLU A 248 27.50 -6.99 23.01
N LEU A 249 27.21 -7.86 22.03
CA LEU A 249 26.84 -7.44 20.69
C LEU A 249 25.55 -6.61 20.68
N ILE A 250 24.58 -6.94 21.55
CA ILE A 250 23.34 -6.18 21.69
C ILE A 250 23.63 -4.76 22.18
N GLU A 251 24.56 -4.59 23.12
CA GLU A 251 24.91 -3.29 23.68
C GLU A 251 25.72 -2.42 22.71
N GLU A 252 26.59 -3.03 21.89
CA GLU A 252 27.28 -2.33 20.80
C GLU A 252 26.31 -1.80 19.74
N ILE A 253 25.32 -2.61 19.37
CA ILE A 253 24.28 -2.24 18.40
C ILE A 253 23.39 -1.14 19.00
N ALA A 254 23.02 -1.27 20.28
CA ALA A 254 22.22 -0.25 20.98
C ALA A 254 22.95 1.10 21.07
N SER A 255 24.26 1.08 21.28
CA SER A 255 25.13 2.26 21.30
C SER A 255 25.38 2.86 19.91
N GLY A 256 24.93 2.20 18.84
CA GLY A 256 25.12 2.65 17.47
C GLY A 256 26.55 2.49 16.92
N LYS A 257 27.44 1.85 17.69
CA LYS A 257 28.85 1.60 17.29
C LYS A 257 28.94 0.57 16.17
N ASN A 258 28.05 -0.41 16.17
CA ASN A 258 28.05 -1.50 15.20
C ASN A 258 26.77 -1.50 14.34
N LYS A 259 26.92 -1.60 13.01
CA LYS A 259 25.80 -1.69 12.06
C LYS A 259 25.76 -3.11 11.49
N LEU A 260 24.76 -3.88 11.91
CA LEU A 260 24.54 -5.24 11.43
C LEU A 260 24.14 -5.24 9.94
N LYS A 261 25.04 -5.67 9.06
CA LYS A 261 24.78 -5.87 7.62
C LYS A 261 24.48 -7.33 7.37
N VAL A 262 23.31 -7.78 7.79
CA VAL A 262 22.85 -9.17 7.62
C VAL A 262 21.45 -9.20 7.03
N ASP A 263 21.11 -10.32 6.41
CA ASP A 263 19.83 -10.55 5.74
C ASP A 263 18.81 -11.20 6.68
N LYS A 264 19.27 -12.06 7.59
CA LYS A 264 18.42 -12.74 8.58
C LYS A 264 19.08 -12.80 9.96
N CYS A 265 18.25 -12.75 10.99
CA CYS A 265 18.68 -12.91 12.38
C CYS A 265 17.95 -14.09 13.02
N PHE A 266 18.70 -14.93 13.74
CA PHE A 266 18.17 -15.96 14.62
C PHE A 266 18.47 -15.60 16.06
N ALA A 267 17.63 -16.07 16.98
CA ALA A 267 17.87 -15.90 18.39
C ALA A 267 17.35 -17.09 19.19
N THR A 268 17.99 -17.34 20.32
CA THR A 268 17.53 -18.37 21.25
C THR A 268 16.51 -17.77 22.22
N PRO A 269 15.55 -18.57 22.74
CA PRO A 269 14.51 -18.06 23.63
C PRO A 269 15.06 -17.33 24.87
N GLY A 270 16.21 -17.76 25.39
CA GLY A 270 16.89 -17.11 26.51
C GLY A 270 17.42 -15.72 26.18
N MET A 271 17.81 -15.47 24.93
CA MET A 271 18.31 -14.17 24.49
C MET A 271 17.22 -13.21 24.00
N ALA A 272 16.01 -13.70 23.74
CA ALA A 272 14.89 -12.90 23.25
C ALA A 272 14.54 -11.66 24.11
N PRO A 273 14.53 -11.72 25.46
CA PRO A 273 14.20 -10.56 26.29
C PRO A 273 15.23 -9.41 26.13
N HIS A 274 16.50 -9.76 25.93
CA HIS A 274 17.58 -8.78 25.78
C HIS A 274 17.53 -8.05 24.44
N LEU A 275 16.99 -8.67 23.38
CA LEU A 275 16.76 -8.04 22.08
C LEU A 275 15.77 -6.87 22.14
N GLY A 276 15.00 -6.74 23.22
CA GLY A 276 14.13 -5.59 23.48
C GLY A 276 14.86 -4.25 23.38
N LYS A 277 16.14 -4.18 23.81
CA LYS A 277 16.97 -2.97 23.74
C LYS A 277 17.20 -2.49 22.30
N ILE A 278 17.35 -3.42 21.35
CA ILE A 278 17.62 -3.14 19.92
C ILE A 278 16.40 -3.36 19.02
N ALA A 279 15.22 -3.57 19.61
CA ALA A 279 13.99 -3.91 18.91
C ALA A 279 13.60 -2.89 17.83
N GLN A 280 13.78 -1.59 18.11
CA GLN A 280 13.45 -0.53 17.14
C GLN A 280 14.34 -0.61 15.89
N TYR A 281 15.63 -0.92 16.06
CA TYR A 281 16.57 -1.10 14.96
C TYR A 281 16.22 -2.32 14.11
N LEU A 282 16.01 -3.48 14.75
CA LEU A 282 15.67 -4.73 14.07
C LEU A 282 14.33 -4.64 13.33
N ARG A 283 13.32 -3.98 13.91
CA ARG A 283 12.00 -3.79 13.28
C ARG A 283 12.08 -2.92 12.02
N LYS A 284 12.83 -1.81 12.05
CA LYS A 284 13.02 -0.94 10.87
C LYS A 284 13.65 -1.70 9.70
N ARG A 285 14.50 -2.69 10.00
CA ARG A 285 15.17 -3.54 9.00
C ARG A 285 14.45 -4.86 8.69
N ARG A 286 13.31 -5.16 9.34
CA ARG A 286 12.58 -6.43 9.22
C ARG A 286 13.42 -7.67 9.62
N LEU A 287 14.40 -7.49 10.51
CA LEU A 287 15.31 -8.53 11.00
C LEU A 287 14.93 -9.06 12.39
N MET A 288 13.72 -8.77 12.86
CA MET A 288 13.30 -9.18 14.19
C MET A 288 12.98 -10.69 14.20
N PRO A 289 13.58 -11.49 15.09
CA PRO A 289 13.22 -12.90 15.22
C PRO A 289 11.76 -13.09 15.66
N ASP A 290 11.06 -14.02 15.02
CA ASP A 290 9.68 -14.41 15.31
C ASP A 290 9.60 -15.94 15.54
N LYS A 291 8.84 -16.37 16.55
CA LYS A 291 8.58 -17.78 16.86
C LYS A 291 7.77 -18.45 15.74
N LYS A 292 6.85 -17.73 15.09
CA LYS A 292 6.03 -18.27 13.99
C LYS A 292 6.84 -18.60 12.75
N LEU A 293 7.96 -17.91 12.56
CA LEU A 293 8.88 -18.15 11.46
C LEU A 293 9.97 -19.17 11.81
N GLY A 294 9.99 -19.74 13.02
CA GLY A 294 11.07 -20.63 13.47
C GLY A 294 12.44 -19.95 13.64
N THR A 295 12.51 -18.63 13.45
CA THR A 295 13.75 -17.84 13.67
C THR A 295 14.07 -17.62 15.15
N LEU A 296 13.10 -17.87 16.02
CA LEU A 296 13.29 -17.93 17.47
C LEU A 296 13.18 -19.39 17.93
N THR A 297 14.32 -20.06 18.06
CA THR A 297 14.41 -21.49 18.40
C THR A 297 15.72 -21.80 19.11
N SER A 298 15.79 -22.95 19.77
CA SER A 298 17.04 -23.51 20.30
C SER A 298 17.81 -24.32 19.25
N ASP A 299 17.13 -24.95 18.29
CA ASP A 299 17.79 -25.67 17.18
C ASP A 299 18.24 -24.69 16.09
N ILE A 300 19.40 -24.07 16.28
CA ILE A 300 19.96 -23.11 15.32
C ILE A 300 20.57 -23.84 14.12
N ALA A 301 21.24 -24.97 14.34
CA ALA A 301 21.94 -25.69 13.26
C ALA A 301 20.98 -26.20 12.19
N GLY A 302 19.85 -26.80 12.60
CA GLY A 302 18.80 -27.23 11.68
C GLY A 302 18.25 -26.07 10.85
N GLN A 303 17.91 -24.97 11.51
CA GLN A 303 17.35 -23.80 10.84
C GLN A 303 18.31 -23.11 9.87
N LEU A 304 19.62 -23.07 10.17
CA LEU A 304 20.63 -22.55 9.25
C LEU A 304 20.79 -23.44 8.00
N LYS A 305 20.72 -24.76 8.17
CA LYS A 305 20.75 -25.71 7.05
C LYS A 305 19.52 -25.53 6.15
N GLU A 306 18.33 -25.50 6.72
CA GLU A 306 17.08 -25.27 5.98
C GLU A 306 17.11 -23.92 5.25
N LEU A 307 17.62 -22.88 5.90
CA LEU A 307 17.73 -21.56 5.29
C LEU A 307 18.60 -21.58 4.03
N ARG A 308 19.75 -22.25 4.11
CA ARG A 308 20.67 -22.40 2.97
C ARG A 308 20.13 -23.30 1.87
N GLN A 309 19.26 -24.25 2.19
CA GLN A 309 18.54 -25.10 1.24
C GLN A 309 17.45 -24.35 0.45
N GLY A 310 17.33 -23.03 0.60
CA GLY A 310 16.37 -22.23 -0.18
C GLY A 310 15.00 -22.16 0.48
N ARG A 311 14.94 -22.13 1.82
CA ARG A 311 13.71 -21.85 2.56
C ARG A 311 13.14 -20.48 2.23
N VAL A 312 11.89 -20.47 1.77
CA VAL A 312 11.13 -19.26 1.45
C VAL A 312 10.07 -19.01 2.51
N GLU A 313 9.99 -17.78 2.97
CA GLU A 313 8.99 -17.33 3.93
C GLU A 313 7.85 -16.66 3.18
N PHE A 314 6.61 -16.96 3.57
CA PHE A 314 5.44 -16.29 3.00
C PHE A 314 4.58 -15.70 4.10
N LYS A 315 4.08 -14.50 3.85
CA LYS A 315 3.22 -13.74 4.75
C LYS A 315 2.10 -13.11 3.96
N MET A 316 0.89 -13.21 4.50
CA MET A 316 -0.29 -12.55 3.96
C MET A 316 -0.19 -11.02 4.10
N GLU A 317 -0.49 -10.32 3.01
CA GLU A 317 -0.61 -8.86 2.98
C GLU A 317 -1.99 -8.39 3.52
N SER A 318 -2.16 -7.07 3.66
CA SER A 318 -3.43 -6.45 4.04
C SER A 318 -4.56 -6.71 3.04
N LYS A 319 -4.25 -7.00 1.77
CA LYS A 319 -5.25 -7.36 0.74
C LYS A 319 -5.53 -8.87 0.67
N SER A 320 -5.05 -9.63 1.64
CA SER A 320 -5.18 -11.10 1.67
C SER A 320 -4.53 -11.80 0.48
N ILE A 321 -3.42 -11.26 -0.01
CA ILE A 321 -2.62 -11.83 -1.09
C ILE A 321 -1.30 -12.35 -0.50
N LEU A 322 -0.86 -13.51 -0.99
CA LEU A 322 0.49 -14.04 -0.78
C LEU A 322 1.33 -13.79 -2.02
N HIS A 323 2.54 -13.28 -1.81
CA HIS A 323 3.55 -13.08 -2.84
C HIS A 323 4.73 -13.98 -2.53
N VAL A 324 5.08 -14.89 -3.44
CA VAL A 324 6.16 -15.85 -3.22
C VAL A 324 6.95 -16.06 -4.49
N GLY A 325 8.28 -15.92 -4.39
CA GLY A 325 9.21 -16.30 -5.46
C GLY A 325 9.42 -17.81 -5.49
N LEU A 326 9.22 -18.42 -6.65
CA LEU A 326 9.28 -19.88 -6.85
C LEU A 326 10.62 -20.34 -7.43
N GLY A 327 11.35 -19.44 -8.09
CA GLY A 327 12.60 -19.76 -8.78
C GLY A 327 12.88 -18.80 -9.93
N LYS A 328 13.81 -19.20 -10.78
CA LYS A 328 14.23 -18.46 -11.97
C LYS A 328 13.57 -18.99 -13.23
N VAL A 329 13.51 -18.18 -14.27
CA VAL A 329 13.00 -18.60 -15.59
C VAL A 329 13.90 -19.69 -16.20
N SER A 330 15.20 -19.67 -15.88
CA SER A 330 16.16 -20.70 -16.29
C SER A 330 15.85 -22.12 -15.78
N TYR A 331 14.96 -22.27 -14.80
CA TYR A 331 14.63 -23.58 -14.24
C TYR A 331 13.83 -24.43 -15.23
N LYS A 332 13.97 -25.76 -15.13
CA LYS A 332 13.15 -26.71 -15.88
C LYS A 332 11.67 -26.56 -15.48
N GLU A 333 10.77 -26.82 -16.43
CA GLU A 333 9.31 -26.71 -16.18
C GLU A 333 8.84 -27.62 -15.06
N GLU A 334 9.41 -28.83 -14.97
CA GLU A 334 9.13 -29.81 -13.91
C GLU A 334 9.55 -29.30 -12.52
N ALA A 335 10.75 -28.71 -12.42
CA ALA A 335 11.25 -28.12 -11.18
C ALA A 335 10.34 -26.98 -10.69
N LEU A 336 9.87 -26.12 -11.60
CA LEU A 336 8.90 -25.06 -11.26
C LEU A 336 7.56 -25.63 -10.82
N ARG A 337 7.07 -26.68 -11.48
CA ARG A 337 5.83 -27.36 -11.10
C ARG A 337 5.91 -27.96 -9.69
N GLU A 338 7.04 -28.59 -9.36
CA GLU A 338 7.28 -29.14 -8.02
C GLU A 338 7.36 -28.04 -6.96
N ASN A 339 8.08 -26.95 -7.22
CA ASN A 339 8.15 -25.79 -6.32
C ASN A 339 6.76 -25.18 -6.05
N ILE A 340 5.92 -25.04 -7.08
CA ILE A 340 4.54 -24.57 -6.94
C ILE A 340 3.72 -25.53 -6.08
N SER A 341 3.89 -26.84 -6.31
CA SER A 341 3.15 -27.87 -5.57
C SER A 341 3.54 -27.89 -4.08
N ALA A 342 4.83 -27.75 -3.79
CA ALA A 342 5.36 -27.61 -2.43
C ALA A 342 4.81 -26.36 -1.73
N LEU A 343 4.82 -25.21 -2.41
CA LEU A 343 4.26 -23.97 -1.89
C LEU A 343 2.78 -24.14 -1.53
N MET A 344 1.98 -24.70 -2.44
CA MET A 344 0.54 -24.83 -2.23
C MET A 344 0.20 -25.79 -1.10
N ASN A 345 0.98 -26.86 -0.93
CA ASN A 345 0.86 -27.73 0.23
C ASN A 345 1.18 -26.98 1.53
N ALA A 346 2.26 -26.19 1.57
CA ALA A 346 2.60 -25.38 2.74
C ALA A 346 1.54 -24.32 3.08
N VAL A 347 0.96 -23.67 2.05
CA VAL A 347 -0.14 -22.69 2.23
C VAL A 347 -1.40 -23.35 2.81
N LEU A 348 -1.68 -24.60 2.43
CA LEU A 348 -2.78 -25.37 3.01
C LEU A 348 -2.53 -25.75 4.46
N LEU A 349 -1.30 -26.11 4.83
CA LEU A 349 -0.92 -26.41 6.21
C LEU A 349 -1.00 -25.16 7.09
N ALA A 350 -0.71 -23.98 6.53
CA ALA A 350 -0.80 -22.70 7.21
C ALA A 350 -2.24 -22.15 7.33
N LYS A 351 -3.27 -22.96 7.00
CA LYS A 351 -4.67 -22.54 7.07
C LYS A 351 -5.07 -22.26 8.53
N PRO A 352 -5.64 -21.08 8.83
CA PRO A 352 -6.10 -20.75 10.18
C PRO A 352 -7.37 -21.55 10.52
N THR A 353 -7.50 -21.92 11.79
CA THR A 353 -8.59 -22.78 12.31
C THR A 353 -9.99 -22.15 12.19
N GLY A 354 -10.07 -20.83 12.07
CA GLY A 354 -11.32 -20.06 12.03
C GLY A 354 -12.07 -20.05 10.69
N LEU A 355 -11.51 -20.56 9.58
CA LEU A 355 -12.26 -20.68 8.32
C LEU A 355 -13.13 -21.93 8.28
N LYS A 356 -14.42 -21.77 7.97
CA LYS A 356 -15.38 -22.89 7.78
C LYS A 356 -14.81 -23.90 6.78
N LYS A 357 -14.69 -25.15 7.23
CA LYS A 357 -13.99 -26.26 6.55
C LYS A 357 -14.84 -26.95 5.47
N THR A 358 -15.53 -26.21 4.58
CA THR A 358 -16.38 -26.89 3.58
C THR A 358 -15.56 -27.59 2.49
N SER A 359 -14.34 -27.12 2.17
CA SER A 359 -13.37 -27.91 1.40
C SER A 359 -11.90 -27.47 1.64
N LYS A 360 -10.95 -28.24 1.09
CA LYS A 360 -9.51 -28.00 1.18
C LYS A 360 -9.11 -26.63 0.61
N TYR A 361 -9.73 -26.22 -0.51
CA TYR A 361 -9.41 -24.99 -1.24
C TYR A 361 -10.57 -23.99 -1.35
N ALA A 362 -11.83 -24.44 -1.46
CA ALA A 362 -12.97 -23.53 -1.63
C ALA A 362 -13.15 -22.64 -0.39
N GLY A 363 -13.25 -21.34 -0.65
CA GLY A 363 -13.32 -20.31 0.39
C GLY A 363 -11.97 -19.92 0.99
N TYR A 364 -10.91 -20.72 0.81
CA TYR A 364 -9.57 -20.39 1.29
C TYR A 364 -8.69 -19.78 0.20
N VAL A 365 -8.67 -20.36 -1.00
CA VAL A 365 -7.96 -19.81 -2.17
C VAL A 365 -9.00 -19.33 -3.17
N LEU A 366 -8.97 -18.04 -3.50
CA LEU A 366 -9.91 -17.40 -4.43
C LEU A 366 -9.38 -17.39 -5.87
N SER A 367 -8.11 -17.03 -6.04
CA SER A 367 -7.44 -17.04 -7.35
C SER A 367 -5.93 -17.23 -7.19
N VAL A 368 -5.32 -17.81 -8.21
CA VAL A 368 -3.86 -17.96 -8.30
C VAL A 368 -3.40 -17.39 -9.62
N HIS A 369 -2.39 -16.54 -9.58
CA HIS A 369 -1.74 -15.97 -10.75
C HIS A 369 -0.25 -16.29 -10.71
N LEU A 370 0.30 -16.68 -11.85
CA LEU A 370 1.75 -16.82 -12.04
C LEU A 370 2.24 -15.67 -12.91
N SER A 371 3.33 -15.05 -12.51
CA SER A 371 3.96 -13.97 -13.27
C SER A 371 5.47 -14.10 -13.25
N SER A 372 6.10 -13.62 -14.30
CA SER A 372 7.52 -13.30 -14.30
C SER A 372 7.72 -11.87 -13.79
N THR A 373 8.91 -11.52 -13.30
CA THR A 373 9.23 -10.17 -12.80
C THR A 373 8.81 -9.04 -13.76
N MET A 374 8.99 -9.23 -15.08
CA MET A 374 8.63 -8.24 -16.10
C MET A 374 7.43 -8.68 -16.97
N GLY A 375 6.84 -9.83 -16.66
CA GLY A 375 5.80 -10.46 -17.47
C GLY A 375 4.37 -10.19 -16.99
N PRO A 376 3.35 -10.45 -17.83
CA PRO A 376 1.96 -10.39 -17.42
C PRO A 376 1.63 -11.51 -16.41
N GLY A 377 0.64 -11.27 -15.55
CA GLY A 377 0.10 -12.27 -14.64
C GLY A 377 -0.91 -13.18 -15.32
N LEU A 378 -0.61 -14.47 -15.40
CA LEU A 378 -1.46 -15.49 -16.01
C LEU A 378 -2.32 -16.17 -14.94
N PRO A 379 -3.66 -16.20 -15.10
CA PRO A 379 -4.54 -16.91 -14.17
C PRO A 379 -4.39 -18.42 -14.34
N VAL A 380 -4.26 -19.14 -13.23
CA VAL A 380 -4.14 -20.60 -13.22
C VAL A 380 -5.39 -21.22 -12.60
N SER A 381 -5.84 -22.33 -13.17
CA SER A 381 -6.95 -23.11 -12.64
C SER A 381 -6.61 -23.72 -11.26
N ILE A 382 -7.46 -23.44 -10.27
CA ILE A 382 -7.33 -23.97 -8.90
C ILE A 382 -7.38 -25.50 -8.89
N GLN A 383 -8.16 -26.11 -9.79
CA GLN A 383 -8.27 -27.57 -9.88
C GLN A 383 -6.95 -28.21 -10.31
N SER A 384 -6.24 -27.60 -11.27
CA SER A 384 -4.93 -28.08 -11.72
C SER A 384 -3.90 -28.02 -10.60
N ILE A 385 -3.87 -26.91 -9.86
CA ILE A 385 -2.99 -26.72 -8.71
C ILE A 385 -3.31 -27.71 -7.58
N SER A 386 -4.58 -27.96 -7.29
CA SER A 386 -4.98 -28.94 -6.27
C SER A 386 -4.42 -30.33 -6.58
N LYS A 387 -4.56 -30.79 -7.83
CA LYS A 387 -4.03 -32.10 -8.26
C LYS A 387 -2.51 -32.16 -8.11
N ALA A 388 -1.81 -31.09 -8.47
CA ALA A 388 -0.36 -31.01 -8.35
C ALA A 388 0.10 -31.06 -6.87
N ALA A 389 -0.56 -30.31 -5.99
CA ALA A 389 -0.28 -30.32 -4.55
C ALA A 389 -0.58 -31.67 -3.89
N ASP A 390 -1.66 -32.35 -4.29
CA ASP A 390 -1.99 -33.69 -3.79
C ASP A 390 -0.95 -34.73 -4.23
N ASN A 391 -0.46 -34.66 -5.46
CA ASN A 391 0.62 -35.52 -5.95
C ASN A 391 1.93 -35.26 -5.18
N TYR A 392 2.28 -33.99 -4.97
CA TYR A 392 3.46 -33.64 -4.17
C TYR A 392 3.37 -34.20 -2.75
N LYS A 393 2.20 -34.07 -2.11
CA LYS A 393 1.95 -34.64 -0.78
C LYS A 393 2.13 -36.16 -0.78
N LYS A 394 1.65 -36.88 -1.79
CA LYS A 394 1.83 -38.34 -1.88
C LYS A 394 3.29 -38.76 -2.04
N MET A 395 4.10 -37.97 -2.75
CA MET A 395 5.51 -38.31 -3.01
C MET A 395 6.44 -37.95 -1.84
N HIS A 396 6.10 -36.91 -1.06
CA HIS A 396 6.98 -36.35 -0.03
C HIS A 396 6.48 -36.58 1.41
N VAL A 397 5.32 -37.21 1.59
CA VAL A 397 4.86 -37.70 2.89
C VAL A 397 5.08 -39.21 2.92
N VAL A 398 6.18 -39.62 3.55
CA VAL A 398 6.36 -40.92 4.20
C VAL A 398 5.97 -40.78 5.66
#